data_AF-A0A6A4NCK9-F1
#
_entry.id   AF-A0A6A4NCK9-F1
#
_cell.length_a   1.000
_cell.length_b   1.000
_cell.length_c   1.000
_cell.angle_alpha   90.00
_cell.angle_beta   90.00
_cell.angle_gamma   90.00
#
_symmetry.space_group_name_H-M   'P 1'
#
loop_
_entity.id
_entity.type
_entity.pdbx_description
1 polymer ?
#
loop_
_entity_poly.entity_id
_entity_poly.type
_entity_poly.pdbx_seq_one_letter_code
_entity_poly.pdbx_strand_id
1 'polypeptide(L)' 'MSHKPWSGFPNFDGPEFVKDAAVQAIKDGKNQYARGYGIPDLNIAIADRFKKDTGLEVDPEKELLLQMVALKQLLQLC' A
#
# COMPACT_ATOMS: atom_id res chain seq x y z
N MET A 1 29.63 12.73 16.46
CA MET A 1 29.80 11.38 15.86
C MET A 1 28.42 10.81 15.54
N SER A 2 27.92 11.03 14.33
CA SER A 2 26.58 10.55 13.90
C SER A 2 26.69 9.13 13.33
N HIS A 3 26.42 8.13 14.16
CA HIS A 3 26.13 6.78 13.66
C HIS A 3 24.63 6.72 13.34
N LYS A 4 24.23 6.92 12.08
CA LYS A 4 22.89 6.50 11.62
C LYS A 4 22.93 4.97 11.46
N PRO A 5 22.09 4.19 12.17
CA PRO A 5 22.04 2.76 11.98
C PRO A 5 21.48 2.45 10.58
N TRP A 6 21.86 1.29 10.04
CA TRP A 6 21.45 0.69 8.77
C TRP A 6 19.94 0.40 8.66
N SER A 7 19.08 1.36 9.00
CA SER A 7 17.66 1.33 8.66
C SER A 7 17.53 2.03 7.32
N GLY A 8 17.05 1.33 6.29
CA GLY A 8 16.81 1.88 4.94
C GLY A 8 15.71 2.94 4.89
N PHE A 9 15.67 3.84 5.88
CA PHE A 9 14.74 4.93 6.00
C PHE A 9 15.14 6.02 5.00
N PRO A 10 14.29 6.32 4.00
CA PRO A 10 14.57 7.35 3.02
C PRO A 10 14.84 8.71 3.68
N ASN A 11 15.82 9.45 3.18
CA ASN A 11 16.13 10.81 3.65
C ASN A 11 15.52 11.89 2.73
N PHE A 12 14.39 11.58 2.10
CA PHE A 12 13.64 12.49 1.23
C PHE A 12 12.18 12.51 1.67
N ASP A 13 11.51 13.63 1.43
CA ASP A 13 10.08 13.76 1.69
C ASP A 13 9.26 12.93 0.70
N GLY A 14 8.14 12.38 1.18
CA GLY A 14 7.17 11.73 0.32
C GLY A 14 6.56 12.70 -0.70
N PRO A 15 6.08 12.21 -1.86
CA PRO A 15 5.49 13.08 -2.88
C PRO A 15 4.29 13.89 -2.36
N GLU A 16 4.16 15.15 -2.80
CA GLU A 16 3.13 16.08 -2.29
C GLU A 16 1.71 15.53 -2.46
N PHE A 17 1.42 14.96 -3.63
CA PHE A 17 0.09 14.41 -3.93
C PHE A 17 -0.33 13.28 -2.97
N VAL A 18 0.63 12.54 -2.38
CA VAL A 18 0.34 11.49 -1.40
C VAL A 18 -0.05 12.14 -0.06
N LYS A 19 0.65 13.20 0.33
CA LYS A 19 0.33 13.97 1.55
C LYS A 19 -1.04 14.62 1.42
N ASP A 20 -1.34 15.22 0.27
CA ASP A 20 -2.64 15.84 -0.02
C ASP A 20 -3.78 14.82 0.01
N ALA A 21 -3.59 13.64 -0.60
CA ALA A 21 -4.58 12.57 -0.58
C ALA A 21 -4.88 12.09 0.84
N ALA A 22 -3.86 11.99 1.71
CA ALA A 22 -4.03 11.63 3.11
C ALA A 22 -4.81 12.71 3.88
N VAL A 23 -4.49 14.00 3.67
CA VAL A 23 -5.23 15.12 4.26
C VAL A 23 -6.69 15.11 3.81
N GLN A 24 -6.95 14.85 2.53
CA GLN A 24 -8.31 14.80 2.00
C GLN A 24 -9.09 13.62 2.58
N ALA A 25 -8.50 12.42 2.68
CA ALA A 25 -9.16 11.27 3.28
C ALA A 25 -9.59 11.52 4.74
N ILE A 26 -8.77 12.24 5.51
CA ILE A 26 -9.12 12.67 6.88
C ILE A 26 -10.31 13.65 6.86
N LYS A 27 -10.28 14.66 5.98
CA LYS A 27 -11.36 15.65 5.83
C LYS A 27 -12.69 15.00 5.40
N ASP A 28 -12.62 14.00 4.54
CA ASP A 28 -13.78 13.23 4.06
C ASP A 28 -14.30 12.23 5.09
N GLY A 29 -13.71 12.17 6.29
CA GLY A 29 -14.15 11.29 7.36
C GLY A 29 -13.93 9.81 7.05
N LYS A 30 -12.94 9.46 6.21
CA LYS A 30 -12.58 8.06 5.88
C LYS A 30 -11.84 7.38 7.05
N ASN A 31 -12.51 7.28 8.19
CA ASN A 31 -11.97 6.75 9.45
C ASN A 31 -12.52 5.35 9.81
N GLN A 32 -13.39 4.80 8.97
CA GLN A 32 -13.95 3.46 9.16
C GLN A 32 -12.98 2.39 8.66
N TYR A 33 -13.09 1.18 9.22
CA TYR A 33 -12.30 0.05 8.77
C TYR A 33 -12.48 -0.18 7.26
N ALA A 34 -11.35 -0.34 6.56
CA ALA A 34 -11.36 -0.82 5.19
C ALA A 34 -11.94 -2.24 5.15
N ARG A 35 -12.42 -2.67 3.97
CA ARG A 35 -12.81 -4.07 3.77
C ARG A 35 -11.59 -4.97 4.07
N GLY A 36 -11.84 -6.19 4.54
CA GLY A 36 -10.77 -7.11 4.96
C GLY A 36 -9.70 -7.39 3.89
N TYR A 37 -10.01 -7.17 2.61
CA TYR A 37 -9.11 -7.38 1.48
C TYR A 37 -8.60 -6.09 0.82
N GLY A 38 -8.91 -4.92 1.38
CA GLY A 38 -8.50 -3.60 0.88
C GLY A 38 -9.64 -2.74 0.34
N ILE A 39 -9.29 -1.53 -0.12
CA ILE A 39 -10.24 -0.59 -0.74
C ILE A 39 -10.37 -0.98 -2.23
N PRO A 40 -11.59 -1.16 -2.79
CA PRO A 40 -11.77 -1.62 -4.17
C PRO A 40 -10.99 -0.81 -5.21
N ASP A 41 -11.07 0.52 -5.13
CA ASP A 41 -10.37 1.41 -6.08
C ASP A 41 -8.85 1.25 -6.02
N LEU A 42 -8.32 1.00 -4.82
CA LEU A 42 -6.88 0.75 -4.63
C LEU A 42 -6.48 -0.62 -5.20
N ASN A 43 -7.30 -1.65 -4.99
CA ASN A 43 -7.02 -2.99 -5.52
C ASN A 43 -6.99 -2.97 -7.06
N ILE A 44 -7.94 -2.28 -7.71
CA ILE A 44 -7.96 -2.11 -9.17
C ILE A 44 -6.71 -1.37 -9.65
N ALA A 45 -6.36 -0.26 -9.00
CA ALA A 45 -5.17 0.51 -9.37
C ALA A 45 -3.86 -0.30 -9.24
N ILE A 46 -3.76 -1.18 -8.23
CA ILE A 46 -2.64 -2.08 -8.06
C ILE A 46 -2.63 -3.17 -9.14
N ALA A 47 -3.76 -3.81 -9.43
CA ALA A 47 -3.87 -4.81 -10.48
C ALA A 47 -3.46 -4.26 -11.86
N ASP A 48 -3.94 -3.06 -12.20
CA ASP A 48 -3.57 -2.35 -13.43
C ASP A 48 -2.08 -2.03 -13.49
N ARG A 49 -1.49 -1.59 -12.36
CA ARG A 49 -0.06 -1.32 -12.28
C ARG A 49 0.75 -2.60 -12.41
N PHE A 50 0.34 -3.68 -11.75
CA PHE A 50 0.97 -4.98 -11.81
C PHE A 50 0.96 -5.54 -13.23
N LYS A 51 -0.16 -5.42 -13.95
CA LYS A 51 -0.26 -5.77 -15.36
C LYS A 51 0.67 -4.94 -16.25
N LYS A 52 0.77 -3.63 -16.01
CA LYS A 52 1.69 -2.76 -16.77
C LYS A 52 3.16 -3.13 -16.55
N ASP A 53 3.53 -3.44 -15.31
CA ASP A 53 4.92 -3.69 -14.94
C ASP A 53 5.37 -5.14 -15.27
N THR A 54 4.46 -6.11 -15.18
CA THR A 54 4.79 -7.55 -15.33
C THR A 54 4.14 -8.24 -16.53
N GLY A 55 3.10 -7.65 -17.12
CA GLY A 55 2.28 -8.26 -18.16
C GLY A 55 1.23 -9.26 -17.65
N LEU A 56 1.20 -9.56 -16.35
CA LEU A 56 0.28 -10.54 -15.76
C LEU A 56 -1.04 -9.88 -15.36
N GLU A 57 -2.15 -10.54 -15.70
CA GLU A 57 -3.48 -10.15 -15.23
C GLU A 57 -3.74 -10.80 -13.87
N VAL A 58 -4.19 -10.01 -12.90
CA VAL A 58 -4.60 -10.47 -11.56
C VAL A 58 -6.01 -9.96 -11.26
N ASP A 59 -6.85 -10.80 -10.67
CA ASP A 59 -8.19 -10.46 -10.22
C ASP A 59 -8.12 -9.68 -8.89
N PRO A 60 -8.45 -8.36 -8.87
CA PRO A 60 -8.32 -7.52 -7.69
C PRO A 60 -9.25 -7.90 -6.53
N GLU A 61 -10.26 -8.75 -6.75
CA GLU A 61 -11.17 -9.24 -5.71
C GLU A 61 -10.76 -10.60 -5.15
N LYS A 62 -10.04 -11.43 -5.93
CA LYS A 62 -9.70 -12.81 -5.55
C LYS A 62 -8.23 -13.03 -5.26
N GLU A 63 -7.35 -12.27 -5.89
CA GLU A 63 -5.90 -12.53 -5.91
C GLU A 63 -5.09 -11.42 -5.23
N LEU A 64 -5.77 -10.37 -4.74
CA LEU A 64 -5.14 -9.23 -4.09
C LEU A 64 -5.62 -9.09 -2.64
N LEU A 65 -4.66 -9.10 -1.71
CA LEU A 65 -4.88 -8.85 -0.30
C LEU A 65 -3.99 -7.70 0.17
N LEU A 66 -4.61 -6.59 0.57
CA LEU A 66 -3.88 -5.47 1.15
C LEU A 66 -3.63 -5.68 2.64
N GLN A 67 -2.36 -5.61 3.06
CA GLN A 67 -1.96 -5.71 4.46
C GLN A 67 -1.15 -4.49 4.90
N MET A 68 -1.21 -4.15 6.19
CA MET A 68 -0.38 -3.10 6.77
C MET A 68 1.07 -3.57 6.83
N VAL A 69 1.99 -2.67 6.43
CA VAL A 69 3.46 -2.80 6.29
C VAL A 69 4.04 -4.16 6.72
N ALA A 70 4.52 -4.91 5.73
CA ALA A 70 5.05 -6.25 5.90
C ALA A 70 6.32 -6.31 6.78
N LEU A 71 6.16 -6.72 8.04
CA LEU A 71 7.25 -7.34 8.80
C LEU A 71 7.15 -8.89 8.80
N LYS A 72 6.11 -9.48 8.22
CA LYS A 72 5.95 -10.93 8.12
C LYS A 72 5.04 -11.33 6.96
N GLN A 73 5.63 -11.70 5.83
CA GLN A 73 4.99 -12.63 4.89
C GLN A 73 5.82 -13.91 4.85
N LEU A 74 5.70 -14.74 5.89
CA LEU A 74 6.31 -16.09 5.92
C LEU A 74 5.49 -17.09 6.76
N LEU A 75 4.22 -16.80 7.07
CA LEU A 75 3.42 -17.63 7.99
C LEU A 75 2.00 -17.95 7.52
N GLN A 76 1.69 -17.80 6.23
CA GLN A 76 0.37 -18.15 5.66
C GLN A 76 0.44 -19.26 4.59
N LEU A 77 1.47 -20.12 4.63
CA LEU A 77 1.58 -21.31 3.78
C LEU A 77 1.61 -22.63 4.58
N CYS A 78 0.96 -22.67 5.75
CA CYS A 78 0.70 -23.91 6.49
C CYS A 78 -0.81 -24.15 6.60
#